data_AF-A0A661J4Z4-F1
#
_entry.id   AF-A0A661J4Z4-F1
#
_cell.length_a   1.000
_cell.length_b   1.000
_cell.length_c   1.000
_cell.angle_alpha   90.00
_cell.angle_beta   90.00
_cell.angle_gamma   90.00
#
_symmetry.space_group_name_H-M   'P 1'
#
loop_
_entity.id
_entity.type
_entity.pdbx_description
1 polymer ?
#
loop_
_entity_poly.entity_id
_entity_poly.type
_entity_poly.pdbx_seq_one_letter_code
_entity_poly.pdbx_strand_id
1 'polypeptide(L)'
;MKRFLTFNFLIIFVGLIFISSVYAQRSYPTIWWVNGNGYTGTLQYRVNYTNNKVNGTLLGTPVSGYLVGRHIVLHRYPQGKTQIWEGWIMDQTRGAPGLISYKREYFIAGEIVENGEKIYPWYALPKRALGHRPRPAIKSSIIYANQWQKHRLGLCSASIAPGKICVNSMKPGGAWLTTNRPYNFLSNYTVEFEIKLRHRDNHWLVLYSDGFLFLVIDWGTTLKHYQLGKPYNVSRPIANLKAGVWNSIRMDAYPKRRTFDLFVNGQKVSSAYNVTVPNQFYTQNQFVDCNNCIVVGDPDDITYKGGLYNRGSACWRKFKITEKLKPGI
;
A
#
# COMPACT_ATOMS: atom_id res chain seq x y z
N MET A 1 -65.24 13.64 -50.83
CA MET A 1 -65.31 13.10 -49.44
C MET A 1 -64.36 11.90 -49.25
N LYS A 2 -63.05 12.05 -49.54
CA LYS A 2 -62.03 10.97 -49.48
C LYS A 2 -60.63 11.41 -49.00
N ARG A 3 -60.49 12.60 -48.39
CA ARG A 3 -59.18 13.17 -48.00
C ARG A 3 -59.02 13.49 -46.50
N PHE A 4 -60.01 13.22 -45.66
CA PHE A 4 -59.96 13.56 -44.23
C PHE A 4 -59.67 12.39 -43.28
N LEU A 5 -59.63 11.13 -43.77
CA LEU A 5 -59.38 9.96 -42.91
C LEU A 5 -57.89 9.62 -42.73
N THR A 6 -56.98 10.12 -43.58
CA THR A 6 -55.56 9.76 -43.51
C THR A 6 -54.75 10.60 -42.53
N PHE A 7 -55.22 11.78 -42.12
CA PHE A 7 -54.46 12.68 -41.26
C PHE A 7 -54.57 12.32 -39.76
N ASN A 8 -55.74 11.83 -39.31
CA ASN A 8 -55.93 11.44 -37.90
C ASN A 8 -55.20 10.14 -37.51
N PHE A 9 -54.96 9.22 -38.46
CA PHE A 9 -54.19 8.00 -38.19
C PHE A 9 -52.69 8.28 -37.99
N LEU A 10 -52.14 9.31 -38.63
CA LEU A 10 -50.72 9.64 -38.52
C LEU A 10 -50.36 10.23 -37.15
N ILE A 11 -51.26 11.04 -36.56
CA ILE A 11 -51.06 11.64 -35.24
C ILE A 11 -51.10 10.58 -34.13
N ILE A 12 -51.97 9.58 -34.25
CA ILE A 12 -52.04 8.45 -33.29
C ILE A 12 -50.78 7.57 -33.38
N PHE A 13 -50.23 7.36 -34.58
CA PHE A 13 -49.01 6.58 -34.76
C PHE A 13 -47.75 7.28 -34.23
N VAL A 14 -47.63 8.61 -34.42
CA VAL A 14 -46.52 9.40 -33.84
C VAL A 14 -46.65 9.51 -32.31
N GLY A 15 -47.87 9.62 -31.78
CA GLY A 15 -48.13 9.57 -30.34
C GLY A 15 -47.75 8.23 -29.68
N LEU A 16 -47.97 7.11 -30.35
CA LEU A 16 -47.58 5.77 -29.86
C LEU A 16 -46.07 5.51 -29.94
N ILE A 17 -45.36 6.11 -30.91
CA ILE A 17 -43.89 6.04 -30.97
C ILE A 17 -43.25 6.88 -29.84
N PHE A 18 -43.91 7.95 -29.37
CA PHE A 18 -43.42 8.76 -28.24
C PHE A 18 -43.76 8.21 -26.84
N ILE A 19 -44.74 7.33 -26.71
CA ILE A 19 -45.05 6.66 -25.42
C ILE A 19 -44.25 5.35 -25.28
N SER A 20 -43.78 4.78 -26.39
CA SER A 20 -42.93 3.57 -26.39
C SER A 20 -41.43 3.84 -26.28
N SER A 21 -41.00 5.09 -26.12
CA SER A 21 -39.71 5.41 -25.46
C SER A 21 -39.80 5.13 -23.95
N VAL A 22 -40.33 3.95 -23.61
CA VAL A 22 -40.16 3.29 -22.33
C VAL A 22 -38.67 3.21 -22.12
N TYR A 23 -38.20 4.00 -21.16
CA TYR A 23 -36.85 4.00 -20.61
C TYR A 23 -36.16 2.66 -20.85
N ALA A 24 -35.25 2.62 -21.83
CA ALA A 24 -34.34 1.50 -21.95
C ALA A 24 -33.59 1.44 -20.61
N GLN A 25 -34.02 0.55 -19.72
CA GLN A 25 -33.45 0.42 -18.39
C GLN A 25 -32.01 -0.02 -18.58
N ARG A 26 -31.10 0.94 -18.40
CA ARG A 26 -29.67 0.73 -18.55
C ARG A 26 -29.27 -0.29 -17.49
N SER A 27 -28.88 -1.49 -17.93
CA SER A 27 -28.45 -2.54 -17.02
C SER A 27 -27.09 -2.17 -16.44
N TYR A 28 -27.04 -1.80 -15.17
CA TYR A 28 -25.78 -1.62 -14.46
C TYR A 28 -25.10 -2.98 -14.22
N PRO A 29 -23.76 -3.00 -14.04
CA PRO A 29 -23.10 -4.17 -13.48
C PRO A 29 -23.76 -4.59 -12.18
N THR A 30 -23.90 -5.89 -11.96
CA THR A 30 -24.50 -6.46 -10.74
C THR A 30 -23.49 -7.17 -9.85
N ILE A 31 -22.21 -7.18 -10.28
CA ILE A 31 -21.10 -7.74 -9.54
C ILE A 31 -19.97 -6.71 -9.49
N TRP A 32 -19.57 -6.34 -8.29
CA TRP A 32 -18.62 -5.29 -8.00
C TRP A 32 -17.56 -5.77 -7.02
N TRP A 33 -16.32 -5.34 -7.21
CA TRP A 33 -15.29 -5.39 -6.18
C TRP A 33 -15.40 -4.14 -5.32
N VAL A 34 -15.45 -4.31 -4.00
CA VAL A 34 -15.72 -3.27 -3.01
C VAL A 34 -14.49 -3.00 -2.17
N ASN A 35 -14.24 -1.72 -1.84
CA ASN A 35 -13.22 -1.30 -0.89
C ASN A 35 -13.70 -0.08 -0.08
N GLY A 36 -13.62 -0.16 1.25
CA GLY A 36 -13.91 0.97 2.14
C GLY A 36 -13.54 0.66 3.59
N ASN A 37 -12.79 1.55 4.24
CA ASN A 37 -12.42 1.46 5.68
C ASN A 37 -12.04 0.05 6.19
N GLY A 38 -11.12 -0.64 5.51
CA GLY A 38 -10.67 -1.98 5.90
C GLY A 38 -11.58 -3.13 5.46
N TYR A 39 -12.78 -2.84 4.94
CA TYR A 39 -13.62 -3.80 4.24
C TYR A 39 -13.16 -3.95 2.79
N THR A 40 -12.94 -5.19 2.35
CA THR A 40 -12.64 -5.51 0.95
C THR A 40 -13.29 -6.83 0.60
N GLY A 41 -13.94 -6.89 -0.56
CA GLY A 41 -14.70 -8.08 -0.96
C GLY A 41 -15.52 -7.87 -2.22
N THR A 42 -16.50 -8.74 -2.42
CA THR A 42 -17.43 -8.67 -3.55
C THR A 42 -18.81 -8.21 -3.08
N LEU A 43 -19.41 -7.29 -3.84
CA LEU A 43 -20.84 -7.03 -3.85
C LEU A 43 -21.44 -7.74 -5.07
N GLN A 44 -22.40 -8.63 -4.86
CA GLN A 44 -23.15 -9.28 -5.92
C GLN A 44 -24.63 -9.20 -5.60
N TYR A 45 -25.45 -8.68 -6.52
CA TYR A 45 -26.88 -8.54 -6.27
C TYR A 45 -27.74 -8.77 -7.51
N ARG A 46 -29.05 -8.89 -7.29
CA ARG A 46 -30.08 -8.87 -8.33
C ARG A 46 -31.03 -7.72 -8.03
N VAL A 47 -31.55 -7.09 -9.09
CA VAL A 47 -32.54 -6.01 -8.99
C VAL A 47 -33.87 -6.55 -9.51
N ASN A 48 -34.92 -6.41 -8.71
CA ASN A 48 -36.30 -6.50 -9.18
C ASN A 48 -36.71 -5.12 -9.69
N TYR A 49 -36.70 -4.93 -11.01
CA TYR A 49 -36.98 -3.63 -11.63
C TYR A 49 -38.45 -3.20 -11.54
N THR A 50 -39.37 -4.08 -11.12
CA THR A 50 -40.78 -3.72 -10.89
C THR A 50 -40.95 -2.90 -9.61
N ASN A 51 -40.14 -3.16 -8.58
CA ASN A 51 -40.24 -2.50 -7.27
C ASN A 51 -38.91 -1.95 -6.75
N ASN A 52 -37.88 -1.92 -7.59
CA ASN A 52 -36.52 -1.48 -7.29
C ASN A 52 -35.82 -2.22 -6.14
N LYS A 53 -36.34 -3.36 -5.69
CA LYS A 53 -35.71 -4.12 -4.60
C LYS A 53 -34.42 -4.78 -5.06
N VAL A 54 -33.42 -4.71 -4.19
CA VAL A 54 -32.11 -5.32 -4.35
C VAL A 54 -31.95 -6.43 -3.33
N ASN A 55 -31.53 -7.61 -3.75
CA ASN A 55 -31.14 -8.71 -2.88
C ASN A 55 -29.82 -9.30 -3.35
N GLY A 56 -28.91 -9.61 -2.42
CA GLY A 56 -27.58 -10.08 -2.80
C GLY A 56 -26.69 -10.44 -1.63
N THR A 57 -25.38 -10.43 -1.89
CA THR A 57 -24.33 -10.57 -0.90
C THR A 57 -23.31 -9.44 -1.01
N LEU A 58 -22.83 -8.96 0.14
CA LEU A 58 -21.78 -7.97 0.28
C LEU A 58 -20.73 -8.52 1.25
N LEU A 59 -19.50 -8.68 0.77
CA LEU A 59 -18.39 -9.25 1.53
C LEU A 59 -18.70 -10.66 2.06
N GLY A 60 -19.50 -11.43 1.30
CA GLY A 60 -19.97 -12.77 1.68
C GLY A 60 -21.17 -12.79 2.63
N THR A 61 -21.68 -11.64 3.08
CA THR A 61 -22.86 -11.55 3.96
C THR A 61 -24.11 -11.19 3.15
N PRO A 62 -25.29 -11.76 3.44
CA PRO A 62 -26.54 -11.33 2.82
C PRO A 62 -26.81 -9.83 2.98
N VAL A 63 -27.33 -9.22 1.92
CA VAL A 63 -27.82 -7.83 1.91
C VAL A 63 -29.16 -7.73 1.21
N SER A 64 -29.98 -6.79 1.66
CA SER A 64 -31.23 -6.38 1.01
C SER A 64 -31.33 -4.86 0.96
N GLY A 65 -32.08 -4.31 0.02
CA GLY A 65 -32.22 -2.86 -0.09
C GLY A 65 -32.90 -2.41 -1.38
N TYR A 66 -32.48 -1.26 -1.91
CA TYR A 66 -33.13 -0.63 -3.06
C TYR A 66 -32.13 0.00 -4.04
N LEU A 67 -32.49 0.01 -5.32
CA LEU A 67 -31.80 0.76 -6.38
C LEU A 67 -32.75 1.79 -6.98
N VAL A 68 -32.60 3.06 -6.60
CA VAL A 68 -33.44 4.17 -7.10
C VAL A 68 -32.63 4.98 -8.10
N GLY A 69 -32.92 4.79 -9.39
CA GLY A 69 -32.15 5.41 -10.47
C GLY A 69 -30.70 4.92 -10.49
N ARG A 70 -29.77 5.71 -9.95
CA ARG A 70 -28.32 5.38 -9.80
C ARG A 70 -27.91 5.19 -8.34
N HIS A 71 -28.80 5.45 -7.39
CA HIS A 71 -28.52 5.38 -5.97
C HIS A 71 -28.83 3.97 -5.45
N ILE A 72 -27.82 3.28 -4.94
CA ILE A 72 -27.96 1.96 -4.31
C ILE A 72 -27.89 2.13 -2.80
N VAL A 73 -28.83 1.54 -2.08
CA VAL A 73 -28.85 1.47 -0.62
C VAL A 73 -28.97 0.01 -0.22
N LEU A 74 -28.06 -0.48 0.60
CA LEU A 74 -27.98 -1.87 1.04
C LEU A 74 -27.93 -1.93 2.56
N HIS A 75 -28.80 -2.75 3.14
CA HIS A 75 -28.79 -3.12 4.54
C HIS A 75 -28.11 -4.49 4.71
N ARG A 76 -27.07 -4.54 5.54
CA ARG A 76 -26.28 -5.76 5.80
C ARG A 76 -26.54 -6.29 7.21
N TYR A 77 -27.09 -7.50 7.30
CA TYR A 77 -27.48 -8.20 8.53
C TYR A 77 -27.40 -9.73 8.31
N PRO A 78 -27.06 -10.58 9.31
CA PRO A 78 -26.63 -10.33 10.69
C PRO A 78 -25.11 -10.51 10.83
N GLN A 79 -24.33 -9.44 10.95
CA GLN A 79 -22.93 -9.56 11.37
C GLN A 79 -22.60 -8.49 12.41
N GLY A 80 -22.94 -8.77 13.67
CA GLY A 80 -22.48 -8.05 14.87
C GLY A 80 -22.95 -6.59 15.04
N LYS A 81 -23.27 -5.88 13.96
CA LYS A 81 -23.72 -4.48 13.91
C LYS A 81 -24.53 -4.24 12.64
N THR A 82 -25.56 -3.42 12.74
CA THR A 82 -26.35 -2.99 11.59
C THR A 82 -25.53 -2.01 10.74
N GLN A 83 -25.35 -2.34 9.46
CA GLN A 83 -24.65 -1.46 8.51
C GLN A 83 -25.58 -1.10 7.34
N ILE A 84 -25.64 0.19 7.04
CA ILE A 84 -26.24 0.73 5.82
C ILE A 84 -25.09 1.12 4.90
N TRP A 85 -25.12 0.61 3.67
CA TRP A 85 -24.17 0.95 2.62
C TRP A 85 -24.93 1.68 1.53
N GLU A 86 -24.62 2.96 1.37
CA GLU A 86 -25.23 3.80 0.34
C GLU A 86 -24.17 4.24 -0.68
N GLY A 87 -24.56 4.40 -1.94
CA GLY A 87 -23.64 4.88 -2.96
C GLY A 87 -24.29 5.16 -4.30
N TRP A 88 -23.58 5.93 -5.12
CA TRP A 88 -24.06 6.35 -6.44
C TRP A 88 -23.25 5.65 -7.52
N ILE A 89 -23.95 4.96 -8.42
CA ILE A 89 -23.39 4.39 -9.63
C ILE A 89 -23.11 5.55 -10.60
N MET A 90 -21.83 5.81 -10.85
CA MET A 90 -21.40 6.89 -11.71
C MET A 90 -21.50 6.50 -13.19
N ASP A 91 -21.98 7.44 -14.02
CA ASP A 91 -22.12 7.22 -15.46
C ASP A 91 -20.78 7.44 -16.15
N GLN A 92 -20.41 6.48 -17.00
CA GLN A 92 -19.20 6.49 -17.83
C GLN A 92 -19.07 7.75 -18.69
N THR A 93 -20.19 8.38 -19.07
CA THR A 93 -20.21 9.56 -19.95
C THR A 93 -20.30 10.89 -19.21
N ARG A 94 -20.60 10.88 -17.90
CA ARG A 94 -20.80 12.11 -17.09
C ARG A 94 -19.67 12.37 -16.09
N GLY A 95 -18.71 11.47 -15.97
CA GLY A 95 -17.55 11.71 -15.13
C GLY A 95 -16.56 12.66 -15.80
N ALA A 96 -16.25 13.75 -15.08
CA ALA A 96 -15.27 14.79 -15.37
C ALA A 96 -14.68 14.74 -16.81
N PRO A 97 -15.46 15.17 -17.82
CA PRO A 97 -14.99 15.20 -19.20
C PRO A 97 -13.69 16.01 -19.28
N GLY A 98 -12.61 15.40 -19.76
CA GLY A 98 -11.31 16.07 -19.93
C GLY A 98 -10.24 15.73 -18.89
N LEU A 99 -10.55 14.99 -17.81
CA LEU A 99 -9.52 14.46 -16.91
C LEU A 99 -8.88 13.21 -17.52
N ILE A 100 -7.60 13.30 -17.90
CA ILE A 100 -6.78 12.19 -18.44
C ILE A 100 -6.75 10.99 -17.48
N SER A 101 -6.93 11.22 -16.18
CA SER A 101 -6.97 10.19 -15.14
C SER A 101 -8.32 9.48 -14.99
N TYR A 102 -9.39 9.97 -15.61
CA TYR A 102 -10.72 9.40 -15.48
C TYR A 102 -10.92 8.23 -16.45
N LYS A 103 -10.99 7.01 -15.90
CA LYS A 103 -11.34 5.81 -16.67
C LYS A 103 -12.85 5.83 -16.95
N ARG A 104 -13.24 5.63 -18.21
CA ARG A 104 -14.66 5.54 -18.67
C ARG A 104 -15.38 4.26 -18.21
N GLU A 105 -15.08 3.78 -17.01
CA GLU A 105 -15.69 2.59 -16.42
C GLU A 105 -16.73 3.00 -15.38
N TYR A 106 -17.78 2.19 -15.23
CA TYR A 106 -18.70 2.37 -14.11
C TYR A 106 -17.92 2.26 -12.80
N PHE A 107 -18.32 3.01 -11.78
CA PHE A 107 -17.92 2.77 -10.40
C PHE A 107 -19.04 3.21 -9.46
N ILE A 108 -18.98 2.72 -8.23
CA ILE A 108 -19.81 3.19 -7.12
C ILE A 108 -18.90 4.01 -6.21
N ALA A 109 -19.37 5.14 -5.72
CA ALA A 109 -18.78 5.84 -4.60
C ALA A 109 -19.88 6.16 -3.60
N GLY A 110 -19.58 6.06 -2.31
CA GLY A 110 -20.57 6.32 -1.28
C GLY A 110 -20.04 6.12 0.13
N GLU A 111 -20.97 5.89 1.05
CA GLU A 111 -20.73 5.89 2.49
C GLU A 111 -21.27 4.61 3.16
N ILE A 112 -20.59 4.20 4.23
CA ILE A 112 -20.98 3.12 5.14
C ILE A 112 -21.42 3.79 6.43
N VAL A 113 -22.67 3.61 6.80
CA VAL A 113 -23.20 4.01 8.11
C VAL A 113 -23.28 2.80 9.00
N GLU A 114 -22.48 2.78 10.07
CA GLU A 114 -22.46 1.72 11.09
C GLU A 114 -23.14 2.22 12.37
N ASN A 115 -24.17 1.51 12.82
CA ASN A 115 -24.97 1.85 14.02
C ASN A 115 -25.54 3.28 14.04
N GLY A 116 -25.72 3.92 12.88
CA GLY A 116 -26.28 5.28 12.79
C GLY A 116 -25.32 6.42 13.17
N GLU A 117 -24.10 6.11 13.61
CA GLU A 117 -23.18 7.13 14.17
C GLU A 117 -21.85 7.24 13.41
N LYS A 118 -21.39 6.14 12.79
CA LYS A 118 -20.06 6.09 12.15
C LYS A 118 -20.19 6.04 10.64
N ILE A 119 -19.67 7.06 9.97
CA ILE A 119 -19.72 7.22 8.52
C ILE A 119 -18.32 7.00 7.94
N TYR A 120 -18.21 6.10 6.96
CA TYR A 120 -16.94 5.80 6.29
C TYR A 120 -17.07 5.80 4.76
N PRO A 121 -16.09 6.33 4.02
CA PRO A 121 -16.14 6.29 2.56
C PRO A 121 -15.88 4.86 2.05
N TRP A 122 -16.54 4.50 0.96
CA TRP A 122 -16.27 3.29 0.18
C TRP A 122 -16.46 3.53 -1.31
N TYR A 123 -15.91 2.62 -2.11
CA TYR A 123 -16.12 2.60 -3.55
C TYR A 123 -16.20 1.17 -4.08
N ALA A 124 -16.72 1.01 -5.30
CA ALA A 124 -16.78 -0.27 -5.99
C ALA A 124 -16.51 -0.18 -7.48
N LEU A 125 -15.92 -1.24 -8.04
CA LEU A 125 -15.58 -1.36 -9.46
C LEU A 125 -16.21 -2.61 -10.10
N PRO A 126 -16.68 -2.58 -11.36
CA PRO A 126 -17.31 -3.71 -12.02
C PRO A 126 -16.38 -4.92 -12.12
N LYS A 127 -16.85 -6.12 -11.75
CA LYS A 127 -16.01 -7.34 -11.80
C LYS A 127 -15.61 -7.74 -13.22
N ARG A 128 -16.35 -7.35 -14.27
CA ARG A 128 -15.92 -7.55 -15.67
C ARG A 128 -14.71 -6.69 -16.08
N ALA A 129 -14.46 -5.56 -15.42
CA ALA A 129 -13.20 -4.81 -15.56
C ALA A 129 -11.99 -5.58 -15.00
N LEU A 130 -12.22 -6.68 -14.27
CA LEU A 130 -11.20 -7.60 -13.78
C LEU A 130 -11.00 -8.84 -14.71
N GLY A 131 -11.63 -8.86 -15.89
CA GLY A 131 -11.51 -9.92 -16.91
C GLY A 131 -10.13 -10.02 -17.58
N HIS A 132 -9.28 -9.02 -17.37
CA HIS A 132 -7.85 -9.21 -17.29
C HIS A 132 -7.51 -9.18 -15.81
N ARG A 133 -7.26 -10.35 -15.20
CA ARG A 133 -6.78 -10.39 -13.81
C ARG A 133 -5.64 -9.39 -13.72
N PRO A 134 -5.71 -8.32 -12.91
CA PRO A 134 -4.49 -7.65 -12.53
C PRO A 134 -3.69 -8.75 -11.84
N ARG A 135 -2.51 -9.08 -12.38
CA ARG A 135 -1.45 -9.62 -11.53
C ARG A 135 -1.48 -8.79 -10.24
N PRO A 136 -1.40 -9.41 -9.04
CA PRO A 136 -1.56 -8.71 -7.75
C PRO A 136 -0.89 -7.36 -7.90
N ALA A 137 -1.65 -6.25 -7.81
CA ALA A 137 -1.15 -4.96 -8.27
C ALA A 137 0.16 -4.70 -7.54
N ILE A 138 1.27 -4.91 -8.24
CA ILE A 138 2.59 -4.81 -7.67
C ILE A 138 2.83 -3.31 -7.63
N LYS A 139 2.52 -2.68 -6.49
CA LYS A 139 2.91 -1.31 -6.29
C LYS A 139 4.40 -1.32 -6.01
N SER A 140 5.18 -1.21 -7.08
CA SER A 140 6.61 -1.00 -6.98
C SER A 140 6.87 0.50 -6.89
N SER A 141 7.47 0.91 -5.79
CA SER A 141 7.94 2.25 -5.55
C SER A 141 9.47 2.22 -5.63
N ILE A 142 10.02 2.89 -6.64
CA ILE A 142 11.44 3.22 -6.66
C ILE A 142 11.62 4.41 -5.73
N ILE A 143 12.50 4.29 -4.73
CA ILE A 143 12.83 5.42 -3.87
C ILE A 143 13.96 6.18 -4.53
N TYR A 144 13.64 7.39 -4.99
CA TYR A 144 14.61 8.26 -5.64
C TYR A 144 15.48 8.98 -4.61
N ALA A 145 16.69 9.34 -5.02
CA ALA A 145 17.67 9.96 -4.12
C ALA A 145 17.15 11.26 -3.48
N ASN A 146 16.36 12.06 -4.20
CA ASN A 146 15.78 13.31 -3.72
C ASN A 146 14.69 13.15 -2.63
N GLN A 147 14.25 11.92 -2.34
CA GLN A 147 13.30 11.64 -1.27
C GLN A 147 14.00 11.47 0.10
N TRP A 148 15.32 11.35 0.09
CA TRP A 148 16.10 11.19 1.32
C TRP A 148 16.40 12.55 1.96
N GLN A 149 16.18 12.63 3.27
CA GLN A 149 16.51 13.76 4.11
C GLN A 149 17.78 13.43 4.90
N LYS A 150 18.69 14.41 5.00
CA LYS A 150 19.92 14.27 5.80
C LYS A 150 19.65 14.70 7.24
N HIS A 151 20.17 13.94 8.19
CA HIS A 151 20.08 14.28 9.61
C HIS A 151 21.48 14.29 10.24
N ARG A 152 21.75 15.39 10.95
CA ARG A 152 23.00 15.79 11.63
C ARG A 152 24.26 15.89 10.74
N LEU A 153 24.98 17.01 10.92
CA LEU A 153 26.18 17.39 10.16
C LEU A 153 27.28 17.84 11.12
N GLY A 154 27.70 16.95 12.02
CA GLY A 154 28.94 17.14 12.79
C GLY A 154 30.17 16.84 11.92
N LEU A 155 31.14 16.10 12.47
CA LEU A 155 32.33 15.62 11.73
C LEU A 155 32.02 14.53 10.69
N CYS A 156 30.78 14.04 10.67
CA CYS A 156 30.29 13.04 9.74
C CYS A 156 29.64 13.71 8.53
N SER A 157 29.60 13.02 7.40
CA SER A 157 29.03 13.57 6.16
C SER A 157 28.06 12.60 5.50
N ALA A 158 27.01 13.15 4.90
CA ALA A 158 26.10 12.43 4.03
C ALA A 158 25.97 13.16 2.69
N SER A 159 26.00 12.40 1.60
CA SER A 159 25.79 12.92 0.25
C SER A 159 24.64 12.20 -0.44
N ILE A 160 23.87 12.97 -1.21
CA ILE A 160 22.72 12.51 -1.99
C ILE A 160 22.99 12.96 -3.42
N ALA A 161 23.02 12.01 -4.34
CA ALA A 161 23.20 12.23 -5.77
C ALA A 161 22.17 11.39 -6.54
N PRO A 162 21.85 11.70 -7.81
CA PRO A 162 20.92 10.91 -8.59
C PRO A 162 21.23 9.41 -8.53
N GLY A 163 20.27 8.63 -8.01
CA GLY A 163 20.37 7.17 -7.88
C GLY A 163 21.32 6.63 -6.80
N LYS A 164 21.97 7.47 -6.00
CA LYS A 164 22.95 7.04 -4.98
C LYS A 164 22.95 7.95 -3.75
N ILE A 165 22.98 7.33 -2.58
CA ILE A 165 23.20 8.04 -1.32
C ILE A 165 24.42 7.45 -0.61
N CYS A 166 25.17 8.26 0.12
CA CYS A 166 26.36 7.82 0.84
C CYS A 166 26.44 8.47 2.22
N VAL A 167 26.96 7.73 3.18
CA VAL A 167 27.32 8.20 4.51
C VAL A 167 28.80 7.92 4.72
N ASN A 168 29.49 8.85 5.37
CA ASN A 168 30.81 8.68 5.93
C ASN A 168 30.80 9.14 7.39
N SER A 169 30.60 8.17 8.28
CA SER A 169 30.57 8.31 9.74
C SER A 169 31.75 7.55 10.34
N MET A 170 32.97 7.68 9.82
CA MET A 170 34.16 7.02 10.41
C MET A 170 34.70 7.75 11.65
N LYS A 171 34.02 8.82 12.07
CA LYS A 171 34.31 9.60 13.26
C LYS A 171 33.06 9.60 14.16
N PRO A 172 33.22 9.81 15.48
CA PRO A 172 32.09 9.97 16.37
C PRO A 172 31.15 11.10 15.93
N GLY A 173 29.82 10.91 16.06
CA GLY A 173 28.84 11.96 15.79
C GLY A 173 27.65 11.59 14.89
N GLY A 174 27.64 10.39 14.31
CA GLY A 174 26.55 9.86 13.51
C GLY A 174 26.31 10.61 12.19
N ALA A 175 25.85 9.89 11.17
CA ALA A 175 25.28 10.48 9.97
C ALA A 175 24.25 9.51 9.39
N TRP A 176 23.01 9.96 9.30
CA TRP A 176 21.94 9.12 8.80
C TRP A 176 21.03 9.87 7.83
N LEU A 177 20.31 9.07 7.06
CA LEU A 177 19.36 9.52 6.07
C LEU A 177 18.03 8.88 6.39
N THR A 178 16.95 9.66 6.24
CA THR A 178 15.59 9.14 6.36
C THR A 178 14.78 9.41 5.11
N THR A 179 13.73 8.62 4.88
CA THR A 179 12.70 8.90 3.88
C THR A 179 11.39 8.33 4.37
N ASN A 180 10.27 8.92 3.95
CA ASN A 180 8.95 8.36 4.26
C ASN A 180 8.80 6.97 3.66
N ARG A 181 8.22 6.06 4.45
CA ARG A 181 7.92 4.70 4.02
C ARG A 181 6.70 4.70 3.09
N PRO A 182 6.79 4.14 1.86
CA PRO A 182 5.69 4.19 0.90
C PRO A 182 4.62 3.09 1.09
N TYR A 183 4.68 2.33 2.19
CA TYR A 183 3.82 1.19 2.50
C TYR A 183 3.45 1.19 3.99
N ASN A 184 2.45 0.39 4.33
CA ASN A 184 2.10 0.06 5.71
C ASN A 184 2.44 -1.41 6.02
N PHE A 185 2.42 -1.78 7.30
CA PHE A 185 2.70 -3.14 7.74
C PHE A 185 1.50 -4.11 7.59
N LEU A 186 0.46 -3.74 6.84
CA LEU A 186 -0.70 -4.60 6.59
C LEU A 186 -0.48 -5.54 5.40
N SER A 187 0.50 -5.25 4.56
CA SER A 187 0.86 -6.02 3.36
C SER A 187 2.24 -6.67 3.51
N ASN A 188 2.47 -7.71 2.72
CA ASN A 188 3.83 -8.21 2.52
C ASN A 188 4.56 -7.22 1.60
N TYR A 189 5.87 -7.10 1.73
CA TYR A 189 6.65 -6.24 0.86
C TYR A 189 8.06 -6.80 0.66
N THR A 190 8.70 -6.39 -0.42
CA THR A 190 10.10 -6.70 -0.70
C THR A 190 10.88 -5.40 -0.75
N VAL A 191 12.02 -5.36 -0.04
CA VAL A 191 12.99 -4.27 -0.09
C VAL A 191 14.21 -4.75 -0.84
N GLU A 192 14.65 -4.00 -1.85
CA GLU A 192 15.83 -4.27 -2.65
C GLU A 192 16.72 -3.03 -2.67
N PHE A 193 18.02 -3.21 -2.48
CA PHE A 193 19.03 -2.17 -2.69
C PHE A 193 20.41 -2.78 -2.90
N GLU A 194 21.34 -2.00 -3.43
CA GLU A 194 22.76 -2.35 -3.46
C GLU A 194 23.54 -1.50 -2.46
N ILE A 195 24.48 -2.12 -1.75
CA ILE A 195 25.32 -1.49 -0.73
C ILE A 195 26.80 -1.68 -1.03
N LYS A 196 27.60 -0.63 -0.90
CA LYS A 196 29.07 -0.69 -0.94
C LYS A 196 29.63 -0.17 0.37
N LEU A 197 30.17 -1.07 1.19
CA LEU A 197 30.97 -0.69 2.37
C LEU A 197 32.28 -0.08 1.89
N ARG A 198 32.64 1.08 2.42
CA ARG A 198 33.88 1.80 2.03
C ARG A 198 35.09 1.32 2.81
N HIS A 199 34.89 0.88 4.05
CA HIS A 199 35.94 0.36 4.93
C HIS A 199 35.62 -1.08 5.36
N ARG A 200 36.64 -1.78 5.86
CA ARG A 200 36.51 -3.12 6.46
C ARG A 200 36.21 -3.08 7.95
N ASP A 201 36.33 -1.91 8.57
CA ASP A 201 36.22 -1.69 10.01
C ASP A 201 35.00 -0.83 10.32
N ASN A 202 33.81 -1.26 9.86
CA ASN A 202 32.57 -0.58 10.21
C ASN A 202 32.05 -1.10 11.54
N HIS A 203 31.34 -0.27 12.29
CA HIS A 203 30.71 -0.61 13.55
C HIS A 203 29.34 0.06 13.62
N TRP A 204 28.29 -0.73 13.88
CA TRP A 204 26.89 -0.30 14.02
C TRP A 204 26.30 0.50 12.87
N LEU A 205 26.75 0.25 11.64
CA LEU A 205 26.16 0.90 10.46
C LEU A 205 24.79 0.28 10.13
N VAL A 206 23.72 1.06 10.28
CA VAL A 206 22.36 0.68 9.86
C VAL A 206 22.27 0.67 8.34
N LEU A 207 22.10 -0.52 7.78
CA LEU A 207 21.92 -0.66 6.34
C LEU A 207 20.48 -0.40 5.91
N TYR A 208 19.53 -0.77 6.77
CA TYR A 208 18.11 -0.54 6.57
C TYR A 208 17.34 -0.73 7.88
N SER A 209 16.46 0.20 8.18
CA SER A 209 15.52 0.08 9.30
C SER A 209 14.20 0.76 8.94
N ASP A 210 13.06 0.12 9.19
CA ASP A 210 11.73 0.71 8.94
C ASP A 210 10.72 0.51 10.09
N GLY A 211 11.21 -0.02 11.22
CA GLY A 211 10.39 -0.41 12.36
C GLY A 211 9.91 -1.87 12.33
N PHE A 212 10.13 -2.64 11.26
CA PHE A 212 9.91 -4.09 11.25
C PHE A 212 11.21 -4.83 10.88
N LEU A 213 11.84 -4.40 9.80
CA LEU A 213 13.18 -4.84 9.42
C LEU A 213 14.22 -3.98 10.13
N PHE A 214 15.28 -4.61 10.64
CA PHE A 214 16.43 -3.91 11.21
C PHE A 214 17.71 -4.67 10.84
N LEU A 215 18.43 -4.15 9.84
CA LEU A 215 19.62 -4.74 9.25
C LEU A 215 20.82 -3.82 9.46
N VAL A 216 21.90 -4.36 10.02
CA VAL A 216 23.11 -3.57 10.35
C VAL A 216 24.39 -4.31 10.00
N ILE A 217 25.48 -3.56 9.90
CA ILE A 217 26.82 -4.08 10.10
C ILE A 217 27.18 -3.89 11.56
N ASP A 218 27.32 -4.98 12.30
CA ASP A 218 27.65 -4.95 13.72
C ASP A 218 29.13 -4.61 13.91
N TRP A 219 30.03 -5.47 13.43
CA TRP A 219 31.48 -5.22 13.42
C TRP A 219 32.16 -5.62 12.11
N GLY A 220 33.08 -4.78 11.66
CA GLY A 220 33.85 -4.90 10.44
C GLY A 220 33.00 -4.90 9.17
N THR A 221 32.70 -6.09 8.69
CA THR A 221 31.81 -6.35 7.53
C THR A 221 30.70 -7.35 7.85
N THR A 222 30.54 -7.67 9.13
CA THR A 222 29.62 -8.69 9.62
C THR A 222 28.19 -8.17 9.56
N LEU A 223 27.38 -8.80 8.71
CA LEU A 223 25.96 -8.53 8.58
C LEU A 223 25.18 -9.20 9.71
N LYS A 224 24.31 -8.43 10.35
CA LYS A 224 23.35 -8.92 11.34
C LYS A 224 21.97 -8.31 11.09
N HIS A 225 20.94 -9.02 11.54
CA HIS A 225 19.62 -8.45 11.81
C HIS A 225 19.26 -8.69 13.27
N TYR A 226 18.46 -7.79 13.83
CA TYR A 226 18.03 -7.89 15.23
C TYR A 226 16.54 -8.21 15.33
N GLN A 227 16.22 -9.14 16.23
CA GLN A 227 14.86 -9.58 16.57
C GLN A 227 14.62 -9.25 18.05
N LEU A 228 13.46 -8.67 18.37
CA LEU A 228 13.03 -8.48 19.75
C LEU A 228 12.89 -9.83 20.46
N GLY A 229 13.33 -9.88 21.72
CA GLY A 229 13.30 -11.07 22.57
C GLY A 229 14.56 -11.93 22.53
N LYS A 230 15.55 -11.61 21.69
CA LYS A 230 16.90 -12.22 21.77
C LYS A 230 17.89 -11.18 22.30
N PRO A 231 18.69 -11.50 23.35
CA PRO A 231 19.72 -10.60 23.83
C PRO A 231 20.69 -10.22 22.71
N TYR A 232 21.23 -9.00 22.77
CA TYR A 232 22.17 -8.45 21.78
C TYR A 232 23.31 -9.44 21.41
N ASN A 233 23.85 -10.13 22.42
CA ASN A 233 24.95 -11.10 22.28
C ASN A 233 24.56 -12.45 21.66
N VAL A 234 23.27 -12.68 21.38
CA VAL A 234 22.76 -13.97 20.86
C VAL A 234 22.53 -13.92 19.34
N SER A 235 22.66 -12.74 18.74
CA SER A 235 22.59 -12.58 17.28
C SER A 235 23.87 -13.13 16.63
N ARG A 236 23.80 -14.36 16.12
CA ARG A 236 24.90 -14.96 15.35
C ARG A 236 25.17 -14.14 14.08
N PRO A 237 26.45 -13.96 13.68
CA PRO A 237 26.79 -13.46 12.35
C PRO A 237 26.00 -14.17 11.25
N ILE A 238 25.44 -13.41 10.31
CA ILE A 238 24.67 -13.98 9.20
C ILE A 238 25.56 -14.23 7.98
N ALA A 239 26.32 -13.20 7.61
CA ALA A 239 27.20 -13.20 6.45
C ALA A 239 28.25 -12.09 6.63
N ASN A 240 29.31 -12.14 5.83
CA ASN A 240 30.26 -11.03 5.69
C ASN A 240 30.08 -10.37 4.33
N LEU A 241 29.93 -9.06 4.30
CA LEU A 241 29.89 -8.30 3.05
C LEU A 241 31.30 -8.00 2.56
N LYS A 242 31.52 -8.05 1.24
CA LYS A 242 32.81 -7.65 0.69
C LYS A 242 32.89 -6.12 0.66
N ALA A 243 33.86 -5.55 1.39
CA ALA A 243 34.16 -4.11 1.32
C ALA A 243 34.74 -3.74 -0.05
N GLY A 244 34.51 -2.50 -0.50
CA GLY A 244 35.02 -1.99 -1.78
C GLY A 244 34.22 -2.44 -3.02
N VAL A 245 33.25 -3.34 -2.87
CA VAL A 245 32.36 -3.80 -3.95
C VAL A 245 30.89 -3.57 -3.62
N TRP A 246 30.04 -3.55 -4.65
CA TRP A 246 28.60 -3.49 -4.48
C TRP A 246 28.05 -4.88 -4.16
N ASN A 247 27.32 -5.00 -3.06
CA ASN A 247 26.60 -6.20 -2.64
C ASN A 247 25.11 -5.94 -2.83
N SER A 248 24.38 -6.89 -3.43
CA SER A 248 22.93 -6.81 -3.59
C SER A 248 22.25 -7.33 -2.33
N ILE A 249 21.33 -6.55 -1.75
CA ILE A 249 20.53 -6.92 -0.59
C ILE A 249 19.07 -7.00 -1.02
N ARG A 250 18.41 -8.10 -0.67
CA ARG A 250 16.95 -8.22 -0.78
C ARG A 250 16.39 -8.76 0.53
N MET A 251 15.31 -8.15 1.00
CA MET A 251 14.54 -8.63 2.15
C MET A 251 13.10 -8.84 1.73
N ASP A 252 12.59 -10.05 1.94
CA ASP A 252 11.18 -10.39 1.73
C ASP A 252 10.47 -10.37 3.10
N ALA A 253 9.65 -9.35 3.35
CA ALA A 253 9.00 -9.10 4.62
C ALA A 253 7.54 -9.60 4.63
N TYR A 254 7.17 -10.24 5.75
CA TYR A 254 5.84 -10.78 6.00
C TYR A 254 5.31 -10.31 7.37
N PRO A 255 4.95 -9.03 7.54
CA PRO A 255 4.59 -8.47 8.85
C PRO A 255 3.49 -9.24 9.59
N LYS A 256 2.43 -9.66 8.89
CA LYS A 256 1.33 -10.47 9.47
C LYS A 256 1.79 -11.84 9.97
N ARG A 257 2.84 -12.42 9.36
CA ARG A 257 3.45 -13.68 9.80
C ARG A 257 4.56 -13.45 10.83
N ARG A 258 4.93 -12.19 11.10
CA ARG A 258 6.05 -11.83 11.96
C ARG A 258 7.37 -12.45 11.51
N THR A 259 7.56 -12.54 10.19
CA THR A 259 8.79 -13.11 9.60
C THR A 259 9.35 -12.24 8.49
N PHE A 260 10.64 -12.43 8.19
CA PHE A 260 11.24 -11.99 6.93
C PHE A 260 12.37 -12.93 6.51
N ASP A 261 12.68 -12.92 5.21
CA ASP A 261 13.84 -13.61 4.63
C ASP A 261 14.85 -12.59 4.13
N LEU A 262 16.14 -12.87 4.33
CA LEU A 262 17.25 -12.03 3.90
C LEU A 262 18.09 -12.75 2.84
N PHE A 263 18.35 -12.04 1.75
CA PHE A 263 19.15 -12.48 0.63
C PHE A 263 20.31 -11.52 0.39
N VAL A 264 21.50 -12.08 0.15
CA VAL A 264 22.71 -11.34 -0.22
C VAL A 264 23.23 -11.91 -1.53
N ASN A 265 23.43 -11.06 -2.53
CA ASN A 265 23.89 -11.46 -3.86
C ASN A 265 23.07 -12.61 -4.49
N GLY A 266 21.74 -12.57 -4.27
CA GLY A 266 20.80 -13.56 -4.79
C GLY A 266 20.65 -14.83 -3.93
N GLN A 267 21.55 -15.09 -2.98
CA GLN A 267 21.47 -16.25 -2.10
C GLN A 267 20.73 -15.92 -0.80
N LYS A 268 19.81 -16.79 -0.37
CA LYS A 268 19.19 -16.68 0.95
C LYS A 268 20.23 -16.98 2.03
N VAL A 269 20.48 -16.02 2.92
CA VAL A 269 21.47 -16.14 3.99
C VAL A 269 20.84 -16.24 5.38
N SER A 270 19.59 -15.80 5.54
CA SER A 270 18.91 -15.88 6.84
C SER A 270 17.39 -15.77 6.73
N SER A 271 16.72 -16.20 7.80
CA SER A 271 15.31 -15.93 8.08
C SER A 271 15.15 -15.42 9.51
N ALA A 272 14.13 -14.60 9.70
CA ALA A 272 13.73 -14.10 10.99
C ALA A 272 12.30 -14.49 11.32
N TYR A 273 12.04 -14.74 12.61
CA TYR A 273 10.75 -15.18 13.13
C TYR A 273 10.40 -14.39 14.39
N ASN A 274 9.11 -14.34 14.72
CA ASN A 274 8.56 -13.63 15.88
C ASN A 274 8.93 -12.14 15.94
N VAL A 275 9.09 -11.50 14.78
CA VAL A 275 9.41 -10.07 14.67
C VAL A 275 8.18 -9.24 15.02
N THR A 276 8.32 -8.27 15.93
CA THR A 276 7.24 -7.37 16.35
C THR A 276 7.20 -6.11 15.50
N VAL A 277 6.03 -5.45 15.50
CA VAL A 277 5.76 -4.20 14.79
C VAL A 277 5.16 -3.18 15.78
N PRO A 278 5.76 -2.00 16.00
CA PRO A 278 7.12 -1.62 15.62
C PRO A 278 8.18 -2.30 16.52
N ASN A 279 9.39 -2.41 16.01
CA ASN A 279 10.57 -2.89 16.71
C ASN A 279 11.05 -1.78 17.66
N GLN A 280 11.06 -2.01 18.98
CA GLN A 280 11.51 -1.07 20.00
C GLN A 280 12.95 -0.53 19.79
N PHE A 281 13.84 -1.25 19.08
CA PHE A 281 15.16 -0.71 18.73
C PHE A 281 15.08 0.46 17.74
N TYR A 282 13.97 0.58 17.00
CA TYR A 282 13.64 1.74 16.17
C TYR A 282 13.30 2.97 17.01
N THR A 283 12.70 2.79 18.20
CA THR A 283 12.14 3.86 19.03
C THR A 283 13.03 4.28 20.20
N GLN A 284 14.09 3.53 20.51
CA GLN A 284 14.99 3.87 21.63
C GLN A 284 15.98 4.98 21.28
N ASN A 285 16.23 5.24 19.99
CA ASN A 285 17.07 6.34 19.60
C ASN A 285 16.22 7.62 19.55
N GLN A 286 16.28 8.40 20.63
CA GLN A 286 15.70 9.74 20.79
C GLN A 286 15.98 10.72 19.63
N PHE A 287 16.87 10.34 18.70
CA PHE A 287 17.29 11.13 17.54
C PHE A 287 16.52 10.81 16.24
N VAL A 288 15.69 9.76 16.22
CA VAL A 288 14.85 9.42 15.05
C VAL A 288 13.38 9.61 15.40
N ASP A 289 12.90 10.86 15.30
CA ASP A 289 11.50 11.21 15.55
C ASP A 289 10.61 11.03 14.30
N CYS A 290 10.66 9.84 13.69
CA CYS A 290 9.76 9.53 12.58
C CYS A 290 9.21 8.11 12.68
N ASN A 291 7.95 7.98 13.11
CA ASN A 291 7.27 6.69 13.25
C ASN A 291 6.88 6.03 11.90
N ASN A 292 7.09 6.71 10.77
CA ASN A 292 6.74 6.21 9.43
C ASN A 292 7.88 6.40 8.41
N CYS A 293 9.13 6.23 8.85
CA CYS A 293 10.29 6.40 7.99
C CYS A 293 11.07 5.10 7.77
N ILE A 294 11.91 5.15 6.75
CA ILE A 294 13.05 4.26 6.55
C ILE A 294 14.28 5.03 7.00
N VAL A 295 15.21 4.36 7.69
CA VAL A 295 16.46 4.92 8.19
C VAL A 295 17.64 4.10 7.67
N VAL A 296 18.69 4.80 7.24
CA VAL A 296 19.99 4.21 6.88
C VAL A 296 21.12 5.10 7.40
N GLY A 297 22.30 4.54 7.62
CA GLY A 297 23.48 5.26 8.11
C GLY A 297 23.78 4.92 9.57
N ASP A 298 24.23 5.91 10.32
CA ASP A 298 24.65 5.79 11.71
C ASP A 298 23.88 6.81 12.55
N PRO A 299 22.83 6.41 13.28
CA PRO A 299 21.97 7.33 14.01
C PRO A 299 22.54 7.77 15.37
N ASP A 300 23.65 7.20 15.82
CA ASP A 300 24.14 7.45 17.19
C ASP A 300 24.91 8.77 17.29
N ASP A 301 24.46 9.60 18.21
CA ASP A 301 25.09 10.85 18.60
C ASP A 301 26.39 10.60 19.37
N ILE A 302 27.44 11.41 19.15
CA ILE A 302 28.68 11.40 19.93
C ILE A 302 28.44 11.49 21.45
N THR A 303 27.36 12.15 21.87
CA THR A 303 26.99 12.30 23.28
C THR A 303 26.23 11.10 23.85
N TYR A 304 25.79 10.17 23.01
CA TYR A 304 25.15 8.92 23.40
C TYR A 304 26.19 7.81 23.56
N LYS A 305 25.99 6.90 24.51
CA LYS A 305 26.96 5.86 24.92
C LYS A 305 27.54 5.03 23.74
N GLY A 306 26.80 4.89 22.63
CA GLY A 306 27.25 4.21 21.40
C GLY A 306 28.01 5.10 20.40
N GLY A 307 27.73 6.40 20.33
CA GLY A 307 28.23 7.26 19.23
C GLY A 307 29.69 7.67 19.35
N LEU A 308 30.38 7.39 20.46
CA LEU A 308 31.84 7.45 20.58
C LEU A 308 32.55 6.30 19.83
N TYR A 309 31.84 5.19 19.59
CA TYR A 309 32.40 3.95 19.06
C TYR A 309 31.83 3.58 17.69
N ASN A 310 30.69 4.12 17.30
CA ASN A 310 30.10 3.83 15.99
C ASN A 310 30.92 4.45 14.87
N ARG A 311 31.18 3.63 13.84
CA ARG A 311 32.01 3.99 12.70
C ARG A 311 31.43 3.37 11.46
N GLY A 312 30.65 4.10 10.67
CA GLY A 312 29.96 3.53 9.52
C GLY A 312 30.22 4.30 8.24
N SER A 313 30.71 3.64 7.18
CA SER A 313 30.89 4.31 5.89
C SER A 313 30.45 3.43 4.72
N ALA A 314 29.38 3.85 4.05
CA ALA A 314 28.83 3.11 2.94
C ALA A 314 28.09 3.99 1.94
N CYS A 315 27.81 3.41 0.78
CA CYS A 315 26.92 3.98 -0.21
C CYS A 315 25.82 3.00 -0.57
N TRP A 316 24.61 3.50 -0.73
CA TRP A 316 23.46 2.75 -1.22
C TRP A 316 23.07 3.24 -2.61
N ARG A 317 22.50 2.34 -3.43
CA ARG A 317 21.86 2.69 -4.70
C ARG A 317 20.73 1.71 -5.03
N LYS A 318 19.94 2.05 -6.04
CA LYS A 318 18.84 1.22 -6.56
C LYS A 318 17.84 0.78 -5.49
N PHE A 319 17.47 1.70 -4.58
CA PHE A 319 16.42 1.43 -3.60
C PHE A 319 15.09 1.21 -4.30
N LYS A 320 14.54 0.01 -4.13
CA LYS A 320 13.27 -0.40 -4.70
C LYS A 320 12.48 -1.12 -3.64
N ILE A 321 11.22 -0.71 -3.48
CA ILE A 321 10.29 -1.32 -2.56
C ILE A 321 9.10 -1.81 -3.36
N THR A 322 8.73 -3.05 -3.14
CA THR A 322 7.68 -3.71 -3.89
C THR A 322 6.64 -4.22 -2.90
N GLU A 323 5.52 -3.51 -2.79
CA GLU A 323 4.42 -3.96 -1.96
C GLU A 323 3.67 -5.10 -2.68
N LYS A 324 3.62 -6.26 -2.03
CA LYS A 324 2.84 -7.40 -2.46
C LYS A 324 1.45 -7.24 -1.85
N LEU A 325 0.62 -6.45 -2.54
CA LEU A 325 -0.79 -6.32 -2.18
C LEU A 325 -1.40 -7.72 -2.15
N LYS A 326 -2.09 -8.06 -1.06
CA LYS A 326 -2.88 -9.29 -1.03
C LYS A 326 -3.80 -9.26 -2.26
N PRO A 327 -3.97 -10.37 -3.00
CA PRO A 327 -5.08 -10.46 -3.93
C PRO A 327 -6.32 -10.08 -3.13
N GLY A 328 -7.01 -9.03 -3.56
CA GLY A 328 -8.28 -8.65 -2.95
C GLY A 328 -9.16 -9.88 -2.96
N ILE A 329 -9.46 -10.41 -1.77
CA ILE A 329 -10.49 -11.43 -1.59
C ILE A 329 -11.82 -10.78 -1.96
#